data_AF-A0A3D2EDG3-F1
#
_entry.id   AF-A0A3D2EDG3-F1
#
_cell.length_a   1.000
_cell.length_b   1.000
_cell.length_c   1.000
_cell.angle_alpha   90.00
_cell.angle_beta   90.00
_cell.angle_gamma   90.00
#
_symmetry.space_group_name_H-M   'P 1'
#
loop_
_entity.id
_entity.type
_entity.pdbx_description
1 polymer ?
#
loop_
_entity_poly.entity_id
_entity_poly.type
_entity_poly.pdbx_seq_one_letter_code
_entity_poly.pdbx_strand_id
1 'polypeptide(L)'
;GDGDVNFLDPKASSASELVYRAIDDKEAMDPSIAKALYIGIIHDTGGFQYSNTSPETLRIAADLISYGFDFPTLIDQTFYEKTYVQNQILGRALLESIQFMDGRCIVSMVDKKTMSFYDATPHDLEGIVNQLRNTKGVECAIFMYQT
;
A
#
# COMPACT_ATOMS: atom_id res chain seq x y z
N GLY A 1 22.28 -9.38 -0.66
CA GLY A 1 22.61 -8.24 0.22
C GLY A 1 24.09 -8.13 0.10
N ASP A 2 24.56 -7.03 -0.49
CA ASP A 2 25.91 -6.95 -1.03
C ASP A 2 26.75 -5.90 -0.29
N GLY A 3 26.29 -5.49 0.91
CA GLY A 3 27.01 -4.58 1.80
C GLY A 3 27.97 -5.31 2.74
N ASP A 4 28.86 -4.56 3.40
CA ASP A 4 29.83 -5.09 4.38
C ASP A 4 29.14 -5.68 5.63
N VAL A 5 27.99 -5.12 6.02
CA VAL A 5 27.13 -5.62 7.09
C VAL A 5 25.71 -5.78 6.53
N ASN A 6 25.10 -6.94 6.79
CA ASN A 6 23.75 -7.28 6.31
C ASN A 6 22.87 -7.69 7.48
N PHE A 7 21.80 -6.93 7.75
CA PHE A 7 20.75 -7.30 8.69
C PHE A 7 19.49 -7.67 7.89
N LEU A 8 19.23 -8.96 7.76
CA LEU A 8 18.20 -9.49 6.86
C LEU A 8 17.32 -10.48 7.62
N ASP A 9 16.00 -10.27 7.55
CA ASP A 9 15.00 -11.24 7.99
C ASP A 9 13.86 -11.28 6.97
N PRO A 10 13.80 -12.29 6.10
CA PRO A 10 12.72 -12.44 5.11
C PRO A 10 11.33 -12.65 5.72
N LYS A 11 11.24 -12.94 7.03
CA LYS A 11 9.96 -13.11 7.74
C LYS A 11 9.44 -11.81 8.35
N ALA A 12 10.25 -10.76 8.38
CA ALA A 12 9.80 -9.46 8.85
C ALA A 12 8.74 -8.88 7.89
N SER A 13 7.78 -8.13 8.43
CA SER A 13 6.69 -7.61 7.60
C SER A 13 7.17 -6.56 6.59
N SER A 14 8.19 -5.80 6.96
CA SER A 14 8.72 -4.66 6.20
C SER A 14 10.16 -4.35 6.60
N ALA A 15 10.83 -3.55 5.78
CA ALA A 15 12.13 -2.98 6.16
C ALA A 15 12.01 -2.07 7.40
N SER A 16 10.89 -1.35 7.55
CA SER A 16 10.62 -0.50 8.72
C SER A 16 10.53 -1.31 10.02
N GLU A 17 10.01 -2.53 9.98
CA GLU A 17 10.03 -3.45 11.12
C GLU A 17 11.48 -3.79 11.52
N LEU A 18 12.36 -4.00 10.54
CA LEU A 18 13.78 -4.27 10.81
C LEU A 18 14.51 -3.05 11.36
N VAL A 19 14.22 -1.86 10.84
CA VAL A 19 14.77 -0.61 11.38
C VAL A 19 14.32 -0.42 12.83
N TYR A 20 13.04 -0.66 13.13
CA TYR A 20 12.57 -0.64 14.51
C TYR A 20 13.36 -1.61 15.38
N ARG A 21 13.55 -2.86 14.96
CA ARG A 21 14.32 -3.87 15.74
C ARG A 21 15.79 -3.49 15.94
N ALA A 22 16.38 -2.76 15.01
CA ALA A 22 17.78 -2.33 15.07
C ALA A 22 18.03 -1.10 15.96
N ILE A 23 16.98 -0.36 16.35
CA ILE A 23 17.11 0.74 17.31
C ILE A 23 17.20 0.16 18.72
N ASP A 24 18.40 0.18 19.30
CA ASP A 24 18.66 -0.34 20.65
C ASP A 24 18.01 0.51 21.75
N ASP A 25 18.16 1.84 21.65
CA ASP A 25 17.60 2.79 22.60
C ASP A 25 16.28 3.39 22.09
N LYS A 26 15.17 2.92 22.66
CA LYS A 26 13.83 3.41 22.31
C LYS A 26 13.56 4.83 22.79
N GLU A 27 14.29 5.32 23.78
CA GLU A 27 14.16 6.71 24.26
C GLU A 27 14.71 7.72 23.25
N ALA A 28 15.59 7.28 22.35
CA ALA A 28 16.08 8.09 21.24
C ALA A 28 15.08 8.26 20.09
N MET A 29 13.96 7.52 20.10
CA MET A 29 12.90 7.70 19.11
C MET A 29 12.02 8.88 19.46
N ASP A 30 11.74 9.71 18.47
CA ASP A 30 10.75 10.78 18.59
C ASP A 30 9.46 10.41 17.82
N PRO A 31 8.38 11.20 17.96
CA PRO A 31 7.14 10.95 17.24
C PRO A 31 7.28 10.94 15.71
N SER A 32 8.28 11.63 15.16
CA SER A 32 8.51 11.69 13.71
C SER A 32 9.12 10.37 13.19
N ILE A 33 10.10 9.83 13.91
CA ILE A 33 10.69 8.51 13.63
C ILE A 33 9.62 7.44 13.78
N ALA A 34 8.88 7.45 14.89
CA ALA A 34 7.85 6.46 15.14
C ALA A 34 6.77 6.47 14.05
N LYS A 35 6.33 7.67 13.63
CA LYS A 35 5.40 7.87 12.52
C LYS A 35 5.94 7.31 11.21
N ALA A 36 7.19 7.59 10.86
CA ALA A 36 7.79 7.11 9.61
C ALA A 36 7.88 5.57 9.57
N LEU A 37 8.29 4.94 10.67
CA LEU A 37 8.34 3.48 10.78
C LEU A 37 6.94 2.87 10.68
N TYR A 38 5.95 3.48 11.33
CA TYR A 38 4.57 3.03 11.29
C TYR A 38 3.98 3.06 9.87
N ILE A 39 4.21 4.14 9.12
CA ILE A 39 3.77 4.26 7.71
C ILE A 39 4.35 3.10 6.89
N GLY A 40 5.66 2.84 6.99
CA GLY A 40 6.28 1.76 6.22
C GLY A 40 5.72 0.38 6.57
N ILE A 41 5.45 0.11 7.85
CA ILE A 41 4.79 -1.14 8.28
C ILE A 41 3.37 -1.23 7.70
N ILE A 42 2.57 -0.16 7.79
CA ILE A 42 1.17 -0.16 7.30
C ILE A 42 1.11 -0.40 5.79
N HIS A 43 1.96 0.25 4.99
CA HIS A 43 1.93 0.11 3.54
C HIS A 43 2.36 -1.29 3.09
N ASP A 44 3.43 -1.85 3.66
CA ASP A 44 3.92 -3.19 3.31
C ASP A 44 3.01 -4.33 3.78
N THR A 45 2.16 -4.08 4.79
CA THR A 45 1.18 -5.05 5.31
C THR A 45 -0.23 -4.86 4.75
N GLY A 46 -0.46 -3.86 3.89
CA GLY A 46 -1.79 -3.55 3.37
C GLY A 46 -2.78 -3.15 4.47
N GLY A 47 -2.31 -2.38 5.46
CA GLY A 47 -3.09 -2.08 6.66
C GLY A 47 -3.34 -3.33 7.51
N PHE A 48 -2.31 -4.17 7.67
CA PHE A 48 -2.35 -5.44 8.43
C PHE A 48 -3.21 -6.57 7.85
N GLN A 49 -3.61 -6.49 6.58
CA GLN A 49 -4.45 -7.48 5.93
C GLN A 49 -3.66 -8.56 5.19
N TYR A 50 -2.40 -8.29 4.84
CA TYR A 50 -1.56 -9.21 4.10
C TYR A 50 -0.95 -10.28 5.01
N SER A 51 -0.60 -11.43 4.40
CA SER A 51 -0.11 -12.63 5.09
C SER A 51 1.26 -12.48 5.77
N ASN A 52 2.00 -11.41 5.47
CA ASN A 52 3.25 -11.03 6.13
C ASN A 52 3.03 -10.34 7.49
N THR A 53 1.80 -10.02 7.87
CA THR A 53 1.49 -9.46 9.19
C THR A 53 1.65 -10.52 10.28
N SER A 54 2.52 -10.27 11.26
CA SER A 54 2.77 -11.18 12.38
C SER A 54 2.29 -10.60 13.73
N PRO A 55 2.18 -11.41 14.80
CA PRO A 55 1.94 -10.89 16.15
C PRO A 55 3.00 -9.88 16.59
N GLU A 56 4.24 -10.05 16.13
CA GLU A 56 5.32 -9.11 16.43
C GLU A 56 5.12 -7.78 15.71
N THR A 57 4.72 -7.81 14.44
CA THR A 57 4.36 -6.62 13.66
C THR A 57 3.31 -5.78 14.37
N LEU A 58 2.28 -6.42 14.91
CA LEU A 58 1.21 -5.73 15.65
C LEU A 58 1.69 -5.15 16.98
N ARG A 59 2.60 -5.82 17.69
CA ARG A 59 3.22 -5.26 18.91
C ARG A 59 4.07 -4.04 18.60
N ILE A 60 4.88 -4.11 17.54
CA ILE A 60 5.70 -2.99 17.09
C ILE A 60 4.81 -1.82 16.70
N ALA A 61 3.74 -2.07 15.93
CA ALA A 61 2.77 -1.03 15.58
C ALA A 61 2.13 -0.39 16.82
N ALA A 62 1.75 -1.19 17.82
CA ALA A 62 1.19 -0.72 19.09
C ALA A 62 2.18 0.14 19.88
N ASP A 63 3.46 -0.22 19.89
CA ASP A 63 4.51 0.58 20.51
C ASP A 63 4.70 1.92 19.77
N LEU A 64 4.78 1.89 18.43
CA LEU A 64 4.96 3.08 17.62
C LEU A 64 3.85 4.12 17.82
N ILE A 65 2.58 3.70 17.87
CA ILE A 65 1.47 4.64 18.10
C ILE A 65 1.48 5.25 19.51
N SER A 66 2.20 4.64 20.48
CA SER A 66 2.32 5.19 21.83
C SER A 66 3.09 6.52 21.89
N TYR A 67 3.83 6.85 20.82
CA TYR A 67 4.53 8.13 20.64
C TYR A 67 3.58 9.31 20.31
N GLY A 68 2.27 9.07 20.22
CA GLY A 68 1.26 10.12 20.29
C GLY A 68 0.97 10.87 18.98
N PHE A 69 1.34 10.31 17.83
CA PHE A 69 0.88 10.84 16.54
C PHE A 69 -0.53 10.35 16.19
N ASP A 70 -1.28 11.17 15.45
CA ASP A 70 -2.63 10.85 14.98
C ASP A 70 -2.59 9.80 13.85
N PHE A 71 -2.45 8.54 14.24
CA PHE A 71 -2.37 7.42 13.30
C PHE A 71 -3.67 7.19 12.50
N PRO A 72 -4.90 7.42 13.02
CA PRO A 72 -6.11 7.31 12.22
C PRO A 72 -6.12 8.28 11.04
N THR A 73 -5.86 9.58 11.29
CA THR A 73 -5.77 10.57 10.21
C THR A 73 -4.66 10.23 9.22
N LEU A 74 -3.53 9.72 9.73
CA LEU A 74 -2.43 9.29 8.88
C LEU A 74 -2.83 8.15 7.93
N ILE A 75 -3.51 7.12 8.43
CA ILE A 75 -4.00 6.02 7.60
C ILE A 75 -4.99 6.55 6.56
N ASP A 76 -5.91 7.43 6.96
CA ASP A 76 -6.88 8.01 6.04
C ASP A 76 -6.17 8.71 4.88
N GLN A 77 -5.25 9.62 5.19
CA GLN A 77 -4.52 10.44 4.22
C GLN A 77 -3.58 9.63 3.32
N THR A 78 -2.90 8.61 3.84
CA THR A 78 -1.86 7.90 3.06
C THR A 78 -2.39 6.64 2.38
N PHE A 79 -3.49 6.06 2.88
CA PHE A 79 -3.97 4.77 2.41
C PHE A 79 -5.34 4.84 1.73
N TYR A 80 -6.25 5.69 2.20
CA TYR A 80 -7.64 5.70 1.73
C TYR A 80 -7.98 6.88 0.82
N GLU A 81 -7.55 8.09 1.19
CA GLU A 81 -7.80 9.32 0.45
C GLU A 81 -7.33 9.22 -1.00
N LYS A 82 -8.16 9.76 -1.89
CA LYS A 82 -7.89 9.85 -3.33
C LYS A 82 -8.33 11.22 -3.81
N THR A 83 -7.56 11.79 -4.72
CA THR A 83 -7.98 12.99 -5.43
C THR A 83 -9.25 12.71 -6.25
N TYR A 84 -9.95 13.78 -6.65
CA TYR A 84 -11.11 13.64 -7.52
C TYR A 84 -10.75 12.94 -8.84
N VAL A 85 -9.59 13.26 -9.42
CA VAL A 85 -9.09 12.64 -10.66
C VAL A 85 -8.83 11.15 -10.47
N GLN A 86 -8.15 10.77 -9.38
CA GLN A 86 -7.93 9.36 -9.01
C GLN A 86 -9.24 8.58 -8.89
N ASN A 87 -10.27 9.17 -8.27
CA ASN A 87 -11.58 8.54 -8.17
C ASN A 87 -12.31 8.41 -9.53
N GLN A 88 -12.24 9.44 -10.39
CA GLN A 88 -12.84 9.40 -11.73
C GLN A 88 -12.21 8.30 -12.60
N ILE A 89 -10.87 8.24 -12.63
CA ILE A 89 -10.16 7.28 -13.47
C ILE A 89 -10.26 5.85 -12.93
N LEU A 90 -10.29 5.67 -11.60
CA LEU A 90 -10.64 4.39 -10.97
C LEU A 90 -12.05 3.95 -11.40
N GLY A 91 -13.05 4.83 -11.29
CA GLY A 91 -14.41 4.52 -11.71
C GLY A 91 -14.48 4.11 -13.18
N ARG A 92 -13.73 4.79 -14.04
CA ARG A 92 -13.63 4.45 -15.45
C ARG A 92 -13.03 3.07 -15.67
N ALA A 93 -11.91 2.77 -15.03
CA ALA A 93 -11.24 1.47 -15.12
C ALA A 93 -12.14 0.32 -14.62
N LEU A 94 -12.91 0.55 -13.55
CA LEU A 94 -13.86 -0.45 -13.03
C LEU A 94 -15.01 -0.72 -14.02
N LEU A 95 -15.60 0.34 -14.58
CA LEU A 95 -16.72 0.22 -15.54
C LEU A 95 -16.30 -0.46 -16.85
N GLU A 96 -15.05 -0.27 -17.29
CA GLU A 96 -14.50 -0.87 -18.50
C GLU A 96 -13.81 -2.22 -18.26
N SER A 97 -13.82 -2.71 -17.02
CA SER A 97 -13.19 -3.99 -16.68
C SER A 97 -13.96 -5.19 -17.25
N ILE A 98 -13.22 -6.26 -17.58
CA ILE A 98 -13.77 -7.49 -18.11
C ILE A 98 -13.29 -8.65 -17.24
N GLN A 99 -14.24 -9.51 -16.83
CA GLN A 99 -13.94 -10.76 -16.15
C GLN A 99 -13.72 -11.90 -17.16
N PHE A 100 -12.77 -12.78 -16.85
CA PHE A 100 -12.46 -13.96 -17.63
C PHE A 100 -12.03 -15.12 -16.70
N MET A 101 -11.84 -16.32 -17.26
CA MET A 101 -11.59 -17.55 -16.49
C MET A 101 -12.67 -17.81 -15.42
N ASP A 102 -13.93 -17.77 -15.84
CA ASP A 102 -15.10 -17.98 -14.97
C ASP A 102 -15.17 -16.99 -13.79
N GLY A 103 -14.77 -15.74 -14.03
CA GLY A 103 -14.78 -14.68 -13.02
C GLY A 103 -13.56 -14.64 -12.11
N ARG A 104 -12.63 -15.60 -12.23
CA ARG A 104 -11.41 -15.66 -11.39
C ARG A 104 -10.35 -14.66 -11.80
N CYS A 105 -10.41 -14.12 -13.01
CA CYS A 105 -9.50 -13.09 -13.46
C CYS A 105 -10.28 -11.85 -13.92
N ILE A 106 -9.71 -10.68 -13.70
CA ILE A 106 -10.25 -9.39 -14.15
C ILE A 106 -9.15 -8.59 -14.85
N VAL A 107 -9.51 -7.93 -15.94
CA VAL A 107 -8.60 -7.06 -16.68
C VAL A 107 -9.26 -5.72 -16.96
N SER A 108 -8.49 -4.64 -16.90
CA SER A 108 -8.90 -3.32 -17.37
C SER A 108 -7.73 -2.59 -18.02
N MET A 109 -8.03 -1.64 -18.88
CA MET A 109 -7.06 -0.81 -19.57
C MET A 109 -7.51 0.64 -19.59
N VAL A 110 -6.58 1.57 -19.35
CA VAL A 110 -6.79 3.00 -19.58
C VAL A 110 -5.92 3.47 -20.73
N ASP A 111 -6.54 3.97 -21.79
CA ASP A 111 -5.83 4.51 -22.94
C ASP A 111 -5.39 5.97 -22.74
N LYS A 112 -4.48 6.44 -23.60
CA LYS A 112 -3.92 7.79 -23.53
C LYS A 112 -4.99 8.87 -23.69
N LYS A 113 -6.00 8.60 -24.52
CA LYS A 113 -7.13 9.52 -24.73
C LYS A 113 -7.94 9.72 -23.44
N THR A 114 -8.18 8.64 -22.70
CA THR A 114 -8.88 8.67 -21.41
C THR A 114 -8.05 9.40 -20.37
N MET A 115 -6.75 9.15 -20.30
CA MET A 115 -5.86 9.92 -19.42
C MET A 115 -5.90 11.42 -19.72
N SER A 116 -5.78 11.80 -21.00
CA SER A 116 -5.86 13.20 -21.42
C SER A 116 -7.24 13.83 -21.16
N PHE A 117 -8.32 13.06 -21.22
CA PHE A 117 -9.66 13.58 -20.93
C PHE A 117 -9.83 13.99 -19.46
N TYR A 118 -9.20 13.26 -18.53
CA TYR A 118 -9.26 13.52 -17.09
C TYR A 118 -8.09 14.36 -16.57
N ASP A 119 -7.17 14.79 -17.44
CA ASP A 119 -5.86 15.35 -17.06
C ASP A 119 -5.10 14.45 -16.07
N ALA A 120 -5.23 13.13 -16.24
CA ALA A 120 -4.62 12.15 -15.36
C ALA A 120 -3.18 11.83 -15.78
N THR A 121 -2.34 11.64 -14.77
CA THR A 121 -0.94 11.19 -14.89
C THR A 121 -0.83 9.72 -14.50
N PRO A 122 0.30 9.04 -14.77
CA PRO A 122 0.51 7.68 -14.30
C PRO A 122 0.38 7.52 -12.77
N HIS A 123 0.67 8.57 -11.99
CA HIS A 123 0.50 8.57 -10.54
C HIS A 123 -0.97 8.46 -10.12
N ASP A 124 -1.89 9.04 -10.90
CA ASP A 124 -3.33 8.94 -10.63
C ASP A 124 -3.89 7.53 -10.86
N LEU A 125 -3.10 6.63 -11.47
CA LEU A 125 -3.47 5.25 -11.75
C LEU A 125 -3.05 4.27 -10.62
N GLU A 126 -2.29 4.75 -9.64
CA GLU A 126 -1.80 3.91 -8.54
C GLU A 126 -2.96 3.27 -7.77
N GLY A 127 -2.82 1.98 -7.48
CA GLY A 127 -3.81 1.22 -6.71
C GLY A 127 -5.05 0.75 -7.48
N ILE A 128 -5.26 1.13 -8.75
CA ILE A 128 -6.41 0.64 -9.55
C ILE A 128 -6.41 -0.89 -9.64
N VAL A 129 -5.24 -1.51 -9.85
CA VAL A 129 -5.11 -2.98 -9.90
C VAL A 129 -5.57 -3.66 -8.59
N ASN A 130 -5.31 -3.03 -7.45
CA ASN A 130 -5.75 -3.54 -6.14
C ASN A 130 -7.27 -3.42 -5.99
N GLN A 131 -7.88 -2.35 -6.49
CA GLN A 131 -9.34 -2.21 -6.50
C GLN A 131 -10.03 -3.23 -7.40
N LEU A 132 -9.45 -3.53 -8.57
CA LEU A 132 -9.92 -4.63 -9.42
C LEU A 132 -9.84 -5.98 -8.69
N ARG A 133 -8.71 -6.22 -8.00
CA ARG A 133 -8.48 -7.43 -7.19
C ARG A 133 -9.47 -7.60 -6.05
N ASN A 134 -10.04 -6.50 -5.53
CA ASN A 134 -11.08 -6.46 -4.50
C ASN A 134 -12.49 -6.79 -5.02
N THR A 135 -12.60 -7.46 -6.17
CA THR A 135 -13.87 -8.01 -6.67
C THR A 135 -14.06 -9.43 -6.13
N LYS A 136 -15.25 -9.73 -5.58
CA LYS A 136 -15.55 -11.07 -5.03
C LYS A 136 -15.32 -12.16 -6.08
N GLY A 137 -14.53 -13.17 -5.72
CA GLY A 137 -14.22 -14.33 -6.57
C GLY A 137 -13.01 -14.14 -7.49
N VAL A 138 -12.50 -12.92 -7.64
CA VAL A 138 -11.28 -12.65 -8.40
C VAL A 138 -10.06 -13.14 -7.63
N GLU A 139 -9.17 -13.86 -8.31
CA GLU A 139 -7.89 -14.39 -7.84
C GLU A 139 -6.70 -13.65 -8.49
N CYS A 140 -6.89 -13.05 -9.67
CA CYS A 140 -5.87 -12.31 -10.40
C CYS A 140 -6.45 -11.05 -11.05
N ALA A 141 -5.73 -9.93 -10.95
CA ALA A 141 -6.10 -8.67 -11.57
C ALA A 141 -4.97 -8.19 -12.48
N ILE A 142 -5.34 -7.73 -13.67
CA ILE A 142 -4.42 -7.15 -14.66
C ILE A 142 -4.89 -5.73 -14.95
N PHE A 143 -3.99 -4.77 -14.82
CA PHE A 143 -4.26 -3.38 -15.19
C PHE A 143 -3.19 -2.90 -16.15
N MET A 144 -3.62 -2.31 -17.27
CA MET A 144 -2.73 -1.80 -18.32
C MET A 144 -3.02 -0.32 -18.56
N TYR A 145 -1.98 0.44 -18.91
CA TYR A 145 -2.15 1.82 -19.36
C TYR A 145 -1.11 2.17 -20.40
N GLN A 146 -1.43 3.14 -21.26
CA GLN A 146 -0.51 3.63 -22.28
C GLN A 146 0.42 4.70 -21.71
N THR A 147 1.71 4.61 -22.05
CA THR A 147 2.74 5.64 -21.77
C THR A 147 2.90 6.59 -22.95
#